data_AF-A0A7Y1UU65-F1
#
_entry.id   AF-A0A7Y1UU65-F1
#
_cell.length_a   1.000
_cell.length_b   1.000
_cell.length_c   1.000
_cell.angle_alpha   90.00
_cell.angle_beta   90.00
_cell.angle_gamma   90.00
#
_symmetry.space_group_name_H-M   'P 1'
#
loop_
_entity.id
_entity.type
_entity.pdbx_description
1 polymer ?
#
loop_
_entity_poly.entity_id
_entity_poly.type
_entity_poly.pdbx_seq_one_letter_code
_entity_poly.pdbx_strand_id
1 'polypeptide(L)'
;EEPSIQVIAPGIGKKVKNWITIARGVEAIDVFIMHISMVVLFGIGALVGHFIIEGVPIRSFLDRGLGESWTGLVSLSAWVSLMITLGAVLAVRSGLRDAGFRRQIGIIWDVTSFWPRHFHPFAPPSYAVRTVPELQERLSEVEESDGAAILSGHSQGSVVAFAAAASLGESTARRTALITHGSPLRRFYARFFPSYFDDELLVATASRVGPTDEAGDGYWLNFHRLTDPIALPVFVGDIASGPSARLDAKIAAAIGDRTQDLPDVALDDPHTIKWAVRQRPPEVLWHLSYIADPKMSTAIKELTALLSYPSSATPE
;
A
#
# COMPACT_ATOMS: atom_id res chain seq x y z
N GLU A 1 34.31 33.58 -7.16
CA GLU A 1 34.52 32.33 -6.42
C GLU A 1 33.15 31.80 -6.03
N GLU A 2 32.59 30.92 -6.87
CA GLU A 2 31.39 30.12 -6.59
C GLU A 2 31.84 28.76 -6.03
N PRO A 3 31.10 28.16 -5.08
CA PRO A 3 31.38 26.79 -4.65
C PRO A 3 30.95 25.81 -5.74
N SER A 4 31.92 25.02 -6.20
CA SER A 4 31.81 24.00 -7.24
C SER A 4 31.04 22.77 -6.75
N ILE A 5 29.82 22.57 -7.27
CA ILE A 5 29.13 21.29 -7.19
C ILE A 5 29.76 20.35 -8.22
N GLN A 6 30.58 19.39 -7.77
CA GLN A 6 31.06 18.30 -8.61
C GLN A 6 29.94 17.31 -8.87
N VAL A 7 29.32 17.46 -10.04
CA VAL A 7 28.39 16.50 -10.63
C VAL A 7 29.19 15.29 -11.10
N ILE A 8 29.06 14.16 -10.39
CA ILE A 8 29.50 12.85 -10.89
C ILE A 8 28.29 12.15 -11.52
N ALA A 9 28.23 12.20 -12.85
CA ALA A 9 27.54 11.33 -13.82
C ALA A 9 26.77 12.15 -14.89
N PRO A 10 27.28 12.27 -16.13
CA PRO A 10 26.66 13.04 -17.19
C PRO A 10 25.59 12.20 -17.91
N GLY A 11 24.35 12.69 -18.00
CA GLY A 11 23.39 12.08 -18.93
C GLY A 11 21.90 12.42 -18.85
N ILE A 12 21.41 13.12 -17.82
CA ILE A 12 19.94 13.24 -17.61
C ILE A 12 19.44 14.70 -17.56
N GLY A 13 20.30 15.67 -17.91
CA GLY A 13 19.98 17.10 -17.78
C GLY A 13 19.07 17.72 -18.86
N LYS A 14 18.65 16.99 -19.91
CA LYS A 14 17.94 17.60 -21.06
C LYS A 14 16.53 17.07 -21.32
N LYS A 15 16.09 15.99 -20.67
CA LYS A 15 14.72 15.44 -20.81
C LYS A 15 13.73 15.91 -19.73
N VAL A 16 14.22 16.53 -18.66
CA VAL A 16 13.41 16.95 -17.50
C VAL A 16 12.54 18.19 -17.79
N LYS A 17 12.86 18.98 -18.83
CA LYS A 17 12.16 20.25 -19.08
C LYS A 17 10.89 20.17 -19.95
N ASN A 18 10.63 19.03 -20.61
CA ASN A 18 9.48 18.86 -21.53
C ASN A 18 8.39 17.90 -21.03
N TRP A 19 8.52 17.31 -19.85
CA TRP A 19 7.54 16.33 -19.32
C TRP A 19 6.53 16.93 -18.32
N ILE A 20 6.74 18.18 -17.88
CA ILE A 20 5.98 18.81 -16.78
C ILE A 20 4.58 19.34 -17.20
N THR A 21 4.16 19.19 -18.47
CA THR A 21 2.87 19.77 -18.93
C THR A 21 1.76 18.78 -19.30
N ILE A 22 1.96 17.45 -19.27
CA ILE A 22 0.95 16.51 -19.82
C ILE A 22 0.23 15.60 -18.81
N ALA A 23 0.78 15.21 -17.66
CA ALA A 23 0.10 14.24 -16.79
C ALA A 23 -0.66 14.91 -15.63
N ARG A 24 -1.79 15.55 -15.96
CA ARG A 24 -2.77 16.02 -14.97
C ARG A 24 -3.69 14.86 -14.58
N GLY A 25 -3.74 14.52 -13.29
CA GLY A 25 -4.90 14.08 -12.46
C GLY A 25 -6.08 13.25 -13.00
N VAL A 26 -6.06 12.74 -14.23
CA VAL A 26 -7.18 12.05 -14.91
C VAL A 26 -6.86 10.57 -15.20
N GLU A 27 -5.59 10.16 -15.07
CA GLU A 27 -5.10 8.86 -15.53
C GLU A 27 -5.70 7.64 -14.82
N ALA A 28 -6.05 7.71 -13.53
CA ALA A 28 -6.57 6.53 -12.82
C ALA A 28 -8.00 6.15 -13.24
N ILE A 29 -8.85 7.14 -13.51
CA ILE A 29 -10.22 6.93 -13.98
C ILE A 29 -10.21 6.57 -15.46
N ASP A 30 -9.37 7.23 -16.27
CA ASP A 30 -9.23 6.94 -17.69
C ASP A 30 -8.70 5.52 -17.95
N VAL A 31 -7.75 5.04 -17.15
CA VAL A 31 -7.20 3.68 -17.29
C VAL A 31 -8.21 2.62 -16.84
N PHE A 32 -8.99 2.86 -15.79
CA PHE A 32 -10.06 1.95 -15.37
C PHE A 32 -11.17 1.85 -16.42
N ILE A 33 -11.62 3.01 -16.92
CA ILE A 33 -12.59 3.10 -18.02
C ILE A 33 -12.01 2.44 -19.27
N MET A 34 -10.73 2.63 -19.58
CA MET A 34 -10.05 1.98 -20.71
C MET A 34 -10.03 0.45 -20.57
N HIS A 35 -9.69 -0.10 -19.39
CA HIS A 35 -9.67 -1.56 -19.19
C HIS A 35 -11.06 -2.18 -19.28
N ILE A 36 -12.06 -1.56 -18.67
CA ILE A 36 -13.45 -2.00 -18.82
C ILE A 36 -13.88 -1.90 -20.28
N SER A 37 -13.55 -0.80 -20.96
CA SER A 37 -13.87 -0.61 -22.37
C SER A 37 -13.19 -1.67 -23.24
N MET A 38 -11.94 -2.03 -22.96
CA MET A 38 -11.22 -3.10 -23.65
C MET A 38 -11.85 -4.47 -23.40
N VAL A 39 -12.25 -4.79 -22.17
CA VAL A 39 -12.95 -6.05 -21.84
C VAL A 39 -14.30 -6.12 -22.54
N VAL A 40 -15.03 -5.00 -22.62
CA VAL A 40 -16.30 -4.91 -23.35
C VAL A 40 -16.07 -5.04 -24.86
N LEU A 41 -15.08 -4.36 -25.42
CA LEU A 41 -14.70 -4.44 -26.83
C LEU A 41 -14.26 -5.86 -27.23
N PHE A 42 -13.45 -6.53 -26.39
CA PHE A 42 -13.04 -7.91 -26.62
C PHE A 42 -14.23 -8.87 -26.58
N GLY A 43 -15.17 -8.69 -25.64
CA GLY A 43 -16.39 -9.49 -25.60
C GLY A 43 -17.28 -9.30 -26.82
N ILE A 44 -17.47 -8.06 -27.25
CA ILE A 44 -18.22 -7.74 -28.49
C ILE A 44 -17.49 -8.34 -29.70
N GLY A 45 -16.16 -8.20 -29.79
CA GLY A 45 -15.36 -8.75 -30.87
C GLY A 45 -15.41 -10.28 -30.93
N ALA A 46 -15.37 -10.96 -29.78
CA ALA A 46 -15.52 -12.42 -29.69
C ALA A 46 -16.92 -12.87 -30.13
N LEU A 47 -17.96 -12.14 -29.72
CA LEU A 47 -19.34 -12.41 -30.12
C LEU A 47 -19.54 -12.22 -31.64
N VAL A 48 -19.07 -11.11 -32.19
CA VAL A 48 -19.12 -10.84 -33.64
C VAL A 48 -18.29 -11.86 -34.42
N GLY A 49 -17.09 -12.21 -33.94
CA GLY A 49 -16.24 -13.22 -34.53
C GLY A 49 -16.92 -14.60 -34.58
N HIS A 50 -17.61 -14.99 -33.52
CA HIS A 50 -18.41 -16.22 -33.49
C HIS A 50 -19.48 -16.23 -34.59
N PHE A 51 -20.28 -15.16 -34.72
CA PHE A 51 -21.31 -15.05 -35.77
C PHE A 51 -20.73 -15.02 -37.20
N ILE A 52 -19.58 -14.38 -37.41
CA ILE A 52 -18.91 -14.35 -38.73
C ILE A 52 -18.37 -15.74 -39.10
N ILE A 53 -17.77 -16.44 -38.14
CA ILE A 53 -17.26 -17.80 -38.36
C ILE A 53 -18.41 -18.77 -38.65
N GLU A 54 -19.54 -18.64 -37.95
CA GLU A 54 -20.72 -19.48 -38.18
C GLU A 54 -21.48 -19.14 -39.48
N GLY A 55 -21.39 -17.89 -39.97
CA GLY A 55 -22.17 -17.39 -41.11
C GLY A 55 -21.49 -17.42 -42.50
N VAL A 56 -20.23 -17.86 -42.63
CA VAL A 56 -19.40 -17.73 -43.86
C VAL A 56 -18.73 -19.06 -44.24
N PRO A 57 -18.34 -19.31 -45.51
CA PRO A 57 -17.50 -20.46 -45.95
C PRO A 57 -16.16 -20.66 -45.21
N ILE A 58 -15.80 -19.81 -44.25
CA ILE A 58 -14.66 -19.98 -43.36
C ILE A 58 -14.81 -21.23 -42.48
N ARG A 59 -16.02 -21.54 -42.00
CA ARG A 59 -16.27 -22.76 -41.22
C ARG A 59 -15.90 -24.02 -42.00
N SER A 60 -16.39 -24.13 -43.24
CA SER A 60 -16.07 -25.28 -44.10
C SER A 60 -14.62 -25.33 -44.57
N PHE A 61 -13.90 -24.20 -44.56
CA PHE A 61 -12.45 -24.16 -44.76
C PHE A 61 -11.68 -24.65 -43.52
N LEU A 62 -12.07 -24.23 -42.31
CA LEU A 62 -11.46 -24.63 -41.04
C LEU A 62 -11.74 -26.10 -40.70
N ASP A 63 -12.97 -26.57 -40.93
CA ASP A 63 -13.36 -27.98 -40.71
C ASP A 63 -12.51 -28.94 -41.57
N ARG A 64 -12.12 -28.50 -42.78
CA ARG A 64 -11.23 -29.27 -43.67
C ARG A 64 -9.77 -29.30 -43.23
N GLY A 65 -9.30 -28.29 -42.49
CA GLY A 65 -7.91 -28.16 -42.07
C GLY A 65 -7.62 -28.61 -40.64
N LEU A 66 -8.59 -28.46 -39.72
CA LEU A 66 -8.38 -28.57 -38.28
C LEU A 66 -9.33 -29.58 -37.58
N GLY A 67 -10.32 -30.13 -38.31
CA GLY A 67 -11.31 -31.06 -37.76
C GLY A 67 -12.40 -30.40 -36.90
N GLU A 68 -13.43 -31.17 -36.53
CA GLU A 68 -14.65 -30.65 -35.89
C GLU A 68 -14.44 -30.07 -34.47
N SER A 69 -13.35 -30.43 -33.79
CA SER A 69 -13.08 -30.05 -32.38
C SER A 69 -12.86 -28.56 -32.15
N TRP A 70 -12.52 -27.79 -33.18
CA TRP A 70 -12.29 -26.34 -33.06
C TRP A 70 -13.58 -25.53 -32.85
N THR A 71 -14.71 -26.03 -33.34
CA THR A 71 -16.01 -25.37 -33.16
C THR A 71 -16.39 -25.26 -31.69
N GLY A 72 -16.19 -26.33 -30.91
CA GLY A 72 -16.40 -26.34 -29.47
C GLY A 72 -15.50 -25.37 -28.72
N LEU A 73 -14.23 -25.24 -29.12
CA LEU A 73 -13.29 -24.28 -28.53
C LEU A 73 -13.67 -22.83 -28.83
N VAL A 74 -14.08 -22.53 -30.06
CA VAL A 74 -14.55 -21.20 -30.47
C VAL A 74 -15.81 -20.83 -29.70
N SER A 75 -16.81 -21.72 -29.63
CA SER A 75 -18.03 -21.48 -28.87
C SER A 75 -17.75 -21.30 -27.38
N LEU A 76 -16.89 -22.13 -26.79
CA LEU A 76 -16.48 -21.97 -25.39
C LEU A 76 -15.81 -20.61 -25.15
N SER A 77 -14.90 -20.20 -26.04
CA SER A 77 -14.21 -18.91 -25.94
C SER A 77 -15.17 -17.71 -26.08
N ALA A 78 -16.19 -17.83 -26.92
CA ALA A 78 -17.23 -16.82 -27.09
C ALA A 78 -18.10 -16.70 -25.82
N TRP A 79 -18.53 -17.84 -25.24
CA TRP A 79 -19.27 -17.86 -23.99
C TRP A 79 -18.46 -17.30 -22.82
N VAL A 80 -17.19 -17.69 -22.69
CA VAL A 80 -16.30 -17.15 -21.65
C VAL A 80 -16.13 -15.64 -21.80
N SER A 81 -15.90 -15.16 -23.03
CA SER A 81 -15.76 -13.73 -23.30
C SER A 81 -17.03 -12.95 -22.96
N LEU A 82 -18.20 -13.47 -23.35
CA LEU A 82 -19.50 -12.87 -23.01
C LEU A 82 -19.72 -12.81 -21.49
N MET A 83 -19.39 -13.88 -20.76
CA MET A 83 -19.53 -13.93 -19.31
C MET A 83 -18.61 -12.95 -18.60
N ILE A 84 -17.36 -12.81 -19.06
CA ILE A 84 -16.41 -11.82 -18.52
C ILE A 84 -16.94 -10.40 -18.76
N THR A 85 -17.41 -10.11 -19.97
CA THR A 85 -17.97 -8.79 -20.31
C THR A 85 -19.22 -8.47 -19.50
N LEU A 86 -20.16 -9.42 -19.39
CA LEU A 86 -21.35 -9.25 -18.57
C LEU A 86 -20.99 -9.04 -17.10
N GLY A 87 -20.05 -9.82 -16.58
CA GLY A 87 -19.49 -9.66 -15.24
C GLY A 87 -18.90 -8.28 -15.00
N ALA A 88 -18.12 -7.75 -15.96
CA ALA A 88 -17.55 -6.41 -15.89
C ALA A 88 -18.62 -5.32 -15.87
N VAL A 89 -19.64 -5.40 -16.73
CA VAL A 89 -20.76 -4.44 -16.75
C VAL A 89 -21.54 -4.48 -15.42
N LEU A 90 -21.81 -5.67 -14.90
CA LEU A 90 -22.48 -5.83 -13.61
C LEU A 90 -21.61 -5.29 -12.46
N ALA A 91 -20.30 -5.53 -12.48
CA ALA A 91 -19.39 -4.98 -11.48
C ALA A 91 -19.36 -3.45 -11.51
N VAL A 92 -19.32 -2.83 -12.69
CA VAL A 92 -19.41 -1.36 -12.83
C VAL A 92 -20.73 -0.84 -12.30
N ARG A 93 -21.84 -1.46 -12.70
CA ARG A 93 -23.18 -1.07 -12.26
C ARG A 93 -23.35 -1.20 -10.74
N SER A 94 -22.87 -2.28 -10.16
CA SER A 94 -22.88 -2.50 -8.71
C SER A 94 -21.98 -1.50 -8.01
N GLY A 95 -20.80 -1.21 -8.58
CA GLY A 95 -19.91 -0.17 -8.08
C GLY A 95 -20.61 1.19 -8.05
N LEU A 96 -21.27 1.61 -9.13
CA LEU A 96 -21.98 2.90 -9.18
C LEU A 96 -23.12 3.02 -8.15
N ARG A 97 -23.65 1.90 -7.65
CA ARG A 97 -24.81 1.87 -6.74
C ARG A 97 -24.45 1.61 -5.29
N ASP A 98 -23.38 0.87 -5.04
CA ASP A 98 -22.98 0.44 -3.70
C ASP A 98 -21.57 0.95 -3.38
N ALA A 99 -21.50 1.82 -2.36
CA ALA A 99 -20.24 2.37 -1.86
C ALA A 99 -19.32 1.30 -1.24
N GLY A 100 -19.88 0.25 -0.64
CA GLY A 100 -19.12 -0.86 -0.05
C GLY A 100 -18.44 -1.71 -1.11
N PHE A 101 -19.18 -2.10 -2.16
CA PHE A 101 -18.61 -2.84 -3.29
C PHE A 101 -17.57 -2.02 -4.07
N ARG A 102 -17.83 -0.71 -4.26
CA ARG A 102 -16.84 0.23 -4.82
C ARG A 102 -15.53 0.23 -4.04
N ARG A 103 -15.60 0.23 -2.70
CA ARG A 103 -14.43 0.21 -1.82
C ARG A 103 -13.63 -1.08 -1.98
N GLN A 104 -14.29 -2.23 -2.12
CA GLN A 104 -13.61 -3.51 -2.35
C GLN A 104 -12.86 -3.54 -3.69
N ILE A 105 -13.49 -3.05 -4.77
CA ILE A 105 -12.81 -2.89 -6.07
C ILE A 105 -11.61 -1.95 -5.94
N GLY A 106 -11.76 -0.85 -5.20
CA GLY A 106 -10.67 0.09 -4.93
C GLY A 106 -9.47 -0.57 -4.24
N ILE A 107 -9.69 -1.41 -3.24
CA ILE A 107 -8.60 -2.13 -2.55
C ILE A 107 -7.82 -3.03 -3.53
N ILE A 108 -8.52 -3.79 -4.38
CA ILE A 108 -7.86 -4.65 -5.39
C ILE A 108 -7.05 -3.80 -6.36
N TRP A 109 -7.63 -2.67 -6.79
CA TRP A 109 -6.97 -1.74 -7.69
C TRP A 109 -5.72 -1.11 -7.06
N ASP A 110 -5.78 -0.72 -5.80
CA ASP A 110 -4.66 -0.13 -5.06
C ASP A 110 -3.49 -1.11 -4.95
N VAL A 111 -3.78 -2.38 -4.64
CA VAL A 111 -2.74 -3.43 -4.61
C VAL A 111 -2.14 -3.62 -6.01
N THR A 112 -2.96 -3.67 -7.05
CA THR A 112 -2.49 -3.90 -8.42
C THR A 112 -1.65 -2.74 -8.94
N SER A 113 -2.04 -1.49 -8.62
CA SER A 113 -1.35 -0.25 -9.03
C SER A 113 -0.20 0.14 -8.11
N PHE A 114 0.11 -0.65 -7.08
CA PHE A 114 1.36 -0.50 -6.35
C PHE A 114 2.53 -1.07 -7.17
N TRP A 115 2.34 -2.21 -7.82
CA TRP A 115 3.43 -2.95 -8.48
C TRP A 115 3.91 -2.31 -9.78
N PRO A 116 5.22 -2.35 -10.08
CA PRO A 116 5.75 -1.81 -11.32
C PRO A 116 5.13 -2.47 -12.55
N ARG A 117 4.80 -1.65 -13.56
CA ARG A 117 4.18 -2.11 -14.82
C ARG A 117 5.06 -3.07 -15.64
N HIS A 118 6.35 -3.18 -15.35
CA HIS A 118 7.27 -4.02 -16.14
C HIS A 118 6.92 -5.51 -16.12
N PHE A 119 6.13 -5.97 -15.15
CA PHE A 119 5.69 -7.36 -15.08
C PHE A 119 4.48 -7.69 -15.99
N HIS A 120 3.74 -6.68 -16.48
CA HIS A 120 2.63 -6.91 -17.41
C HIS A 120 2.24 -5.64 -18.19
N PRO A 121 2.13 -5.65 -19.54
CA PRO A 121 1.83 -4.46 -20.34
C PRO A 121 0.46 -3.83 -20.03
N PHE A 122 -0.48 -4.62 -19.50
CA PHE A 122 -1.80 -4.18 -19.06
C PHE A 122 -1.89 -3.92 -17.54
N ALA A 123 -0.78 -3.96 -16.80
CA ALA A 123 -0.81 -3.51 -15.41
C ALA A 123 -1.08 -1.99 -15.37
N PRO A 124 -1.89 -1.52 -14.41
CA PRO A 124 -2.07 -0.09 -14.19
C PRO A 124 -0.73 0.62 -13.95
N PRO A 125 -0.63 1.92 -14.29
CA PRO A 125 0.53 2.72 -13.92
C PRO A 125 0.79 2.61 -12.41
N SER A 126 2.04 2.35 -12.03
CA SER A 126 2.41 2.27 -10.63
C SER A 126 2.49 3.66 -10.03
N TYR A 127 1.65 3.96 -9.05
CA TYR A 127 1.78 5.22 -8.32
C TYR A 127 3.02 5.21 -7.40
N ALA A 128 3.46 4.02 -6.95
CA ALA A 128 4.59 3.87 -6.04
C ALA A 128 5.91 4.36 -6.64
N VAL A 129 6.10 4.22 -7.97
CA VAL A 129 7.27 4.73 -8.71
C VAL A 129 7.45 6.24 -8.53
N ARG A 130 6.36 6.96 -8.27
CA ARG A 130 6.38 8.40 -8.01
C ARG A 130 6.31 8.71 -6.52
N THR A 131 5.34 8.14 -5.82
CA THR A 131 5.06 8.50 -4.42
C THR A 131 6.19 8.10 -3.47
N VAL A 132 6.85 6.97 -3.70
CA VAL A 132 7.95 6.52 -2.81
C VAL A 132 9.16 7.46 -2.91
N PRO A 133 9.71 7.77 -4.10
CA PRO A 133 10.83 8.71 -4.19
C PRO A 133 10.49 10.13 -3.71
N GLU A 134 9.31 10.67 -4.04
CA GLU A 134 8.88 12.00 -3.58
C GLU A 134 8.80 12.05 -2.05
N LEU A 135 8.36 10.96 -1.41
CA LEU A 135 8.32 10.87 0.05
C LEU A 135 9.72 10.79 0.66
N GLN A 136 10.64 10.07 0.03
CA GLN A 136 12.04 9.98 0.45
C GLN A 136 12.75 11.33 0.34
N GLU A 137 12.56 12.04 -0.77
CA GLU A 137 13.08 13.40 -0.97
C GLU A 137 12.53 14.35 0.10
N ARG A 138 11.23 14.26 0.41
CA ARG A 138 10.66 15.10 1.47
C ARG A 138 11.24 14.79 2.85
N LEU A 139 11.54 13.53 3.14
CA LEU A 139 12.16 13.14 4.41
C LEU A 139 13.62 13.59 4.49
N SER A 140 14.37 13.53 3.39
CA SER A 140 15.74 14.07 3.34
C SER A 140 15.75 15.59 3.51
N GLU A 141 14.82 16.32 2.89
CA GLU A 141 14.68 17.77 3.11
C GLU A 141 14.43 18.11 4.59
N VAL A 142 13.62 17.31 5.29
CA VAL A 142 13.37 17.48 6.73
C VAL A 142 14.66 17.25 7.53
N GLU A 143 15.39 16.18 7.23
CA GLU A 143 16.67 15.88 7.88
C GLU A 143 17.74 16.94 7.62
N GLU A 144 17.87 17.43 6.37
CA GLU A 144 18.80 18.51 6.00
C GLU A 144 18.51 19.81 6.75
N SER A 145 17.25 20.03 7.13
CA SER A 145 16.83 21.15 7.99
C SER A 145 17.07 20.91 9.50
N ASP A 146 17.85 19.88 9.85
CA ASP A 146 18.05 19.36 11.21
C ASP A 146 16.72 18.96 11.91
N GLY A 147 15.72 18.63 11.10
CA GLY A 147 14.41 18.18 11.55
C GLY A 147 14.37 16.68 11.78
N ALA A 148 13.29 16.23 12.41
CA ALA A 148 12.95 14.82 12.53
C ALA A 148 11.48 14.62 12.13
N ALA A 149 11.17 13.47 11.54
CA ALA A 149 9.88 13.18 10.95
C ALA A 149 9.20 11.99 11.63
N ILE A 150 7.87 12.03 11.70
CA ILE A 150 7.04 10.86 11.96
C ILE A 150 6.31 10.54 10.66
N LEU A 151 6.70 9.44 10.03
CA LEU A 151 6.05 8.93 8.85
C LEU A 151 4.86 8.04 9.25
N SER A 152 3.64 8.56 9.08
CA SER A 152 2.42 7.79 9.38
C SER A 152 1.70 7.33 8.12
N GLY A 153 1.41 6.03 8.03
CA GLY A 153 0.67 5.43 6.92
C GLY A 153 -0.55 4.62 7.38
N HIS A 154 -1.72 4.96 6.83
CA HIS A 154 -2.96 4.18 6.98
C HIS A 154 -3.12 3.21 5.82
N SER A 155 -3.54 1.96 6.07
CA SER A 155 -3.97 1.05 5.02
C SER A 155 -2.90 0.91 3.92
N GLN A 156 -3.25 1.14 2.65
CA GLN A 156 -2.29 1.17 1.55
C GLN A 156 -1.15 2.19 1.73
N GLY A 157 -1.43 3.32 2.38
CA GLY A 157 -0.41 4.30 2.75
C GLY A 157 0.65 3.75 3.70
N SER A 158 0.32 2.73 4.52
CA SER A 158 1.31 2.03 5.35
C SER A 158 2.33 1.24 4.52
N VAL A 159 1.92 0.71 3.37
CA VAL A 159 2.79 -0.02 2.44
C VAL A 159 3.75 0.94 1.75
N VAL A 160 3.24 2.10 1.33
CA VAL A 160 4.05 3.17 0.75
C VAL A 160 5.04 3.73 1.77
N ALA A 161 4.57 4.00 3.00
CA ALA A 161 5.39 4.47 4.09
C ALA A 161 6.51 3.48 4.42
N PHE A 162 6.19 2.19 4.53
CA PHE A 162 7.17 1.13 4.73
C PHE A 162 8.18 1.06 3.57
N ALA A 163 7.72 1.05 2.32
CA ALA A 163 8.60 0.98 1.16
C ALA A 163 9.57 2.17 1.09
N ALA A 164 9.10 3.37 1.43
CA ALA A 164 9.97 4.54 1.56
C ALA A 164 11.00 4.37 2.68
N ALA A 165 10.55 3.98 3.88
CA ALA A 165 11.40 3.81 5.06
C ALA A 165 12.47 2.72 4.88
N ALA A 166 12.11 1.59 4.25
CA ALA A 166 13.01 0.47 3.97
C ALA A 166 14.18 0.83 3.04
N SER A 167 14.06 1.92 2.29
CA SER A 167 15.05 2.37 1.31
C SER A 167 15.63 3.76 1.62
N LEU A 168 15.40 4.30 2.82
CA LEU A 168 16.03 5.55 3.26
C LEU A 168 17.53 5.36 3.47
N GLY A 169 18.29 6.43 3.26
CA GLY A 169 19.69 6.52 3.72
C GLY A 169 19.75 6.52 5.24
N GLU A 170 20.85 6.02 5.80
CA GLU A 170 21.02 5.79 7.25
C GLU A 170 20.74 7.03 8.11
N SER A 171 21.24 8.20 7.70
CA SER A 171 21.03 9.47 8.43
C SER A 171 19.55 9.83 8.50
N THR A 172 18.87 9.85 7.35
CA THR A 172 17.45 10.17 7.24
C THR A 172 16.57 9.14 7.95
N ALA A 173 16.92 7.84 7.86
CA ALA A 173 16.22 6.77 8.56
C ALA A 173 16.27 6.99 10.08
N ARG A 174 17.45 7.33 10.62
CA ARG A 174 17.64 7.63 12.05
C ARG A 174 16.87 8.86 12.54
N ARG A 175 16.47 9.76 11.64
CA ARG A 175 15.63 10.92 11.96
C ARG A 175 14.15 10.71 11.64
N THR A 176 13.73 9.49 11.29
CA THR A 176 12.37 9.19 10.85
C THR A 176 11.75 8.05 11.65
N ALA A 177 10.79 8.33 12.53
CA ALA A 177 9.96 7.29 13.15
C ALA A 177 8.84 6.83 12.19
N LEU A 178 8.43 5.56 12.27
CA LEU A 178 7.39 4.97 11.43
C LEU A 178 6.15 4.61 12.25
N ILE A 179 4.97 5.04 11.80
CA ILE A 179 3.69 4.60 12.35
C ILE A 179 2.87 3.97 11.23
N THR A 180 2.57 2.68 11.35
CA THR A 180 1.61 2.01 10.48
C THR A 180 0.30 1.78 11.21
N HIS A 181 -0.83 1.91 10.53
CA HIS A 181 -2.13 1.64 11.14
C HIS A 181 -3.12 1.12 10.13
N GLY A 182 -3.96 0.17 10.54
CA GLY A 182 -4.80 -0.55 9.60
C GLY A 182 -3.98 -1.28 8.53
N SER A 183 -2.77 -1.78 8.84
CA SER A 183 -1.80 -2.13 7.81
C SER A 183 -2.07 -3.48 7.14
N PRO A 184 -2.15 -3.55 5.78
CA PRO A 184 -2.21 -4.80 5.03
C PRO A 184 -0.84 -5.49 4.88
N LEU A 185 0.25 -4.93 5.42
CA LEU A 185 1.63 -5.41 5.22
C LEU A 185 1.75 -6.90 5.52
N ARG A 186 1.37 -7.34 6.73
CA ARG A 186 1.46 -8.76 7.11
C ARG A 186 0.39 -9.60 6.41
N ARG A 187 -0.86 -9.13 6.43
CA ARG A 187 -2.02 -9.94 6.02
C ARG A 187 -2.03 -10.26 4.53
N PHE A 188 -1.61 -9.31 3.70
CA PHE A 188 -1.67 -9.43 2.25
C PHE A 188 -0.29 -9.38 1.60
N TYR A 189 0.53 -8.38 1.89
CA TYR A 189 1.79 -8.19 1.16
C TYR A 189 2.82 -9.27 1.49
N ALA A 190 3.18 -9.46 2.75
CA ALA A 190 4.10 -10.52 3.18
C ALA A 190 3.57 -11.92 2.84
N ARG A 191 2.25 -12.12 2.93
CA ARG A 191 1.61 -13.40 2.64
C ARG A 191 1.64 -13.78 1.15
N PHE A 192 1.29 -12.85 0.26
CA PHE A 192 1.14 -13.14 -1.17
C PHE A 192 2.37 -12.77 -2.00
N PHE A 193 3.26 -11.93 -1.47
CA PHE A 193 4.48 -11.45 -2.13
C PHE A 193 5.70 -11.55 -1.20
N PRO A 194 5.98 -12.73 -0.62
CA PRO A 194 7.03 -12.90 0.40
C PRO A 194 8.42 -12.51 -0.10
N SER A 195 8.71 -12.64 -1.41
CA SER A 195 10.00 -12.23 -1.98
C SER A 195 10.26 -10.72 -1.99
N TYR A 196 9.25 -9.90 -1.71
CA TYR A 196 9.35 -8.43 -1.65
C TYR A 196 9.09 -7.88 -0.26
N PHE A 197 8.39 -8.64 0.58
CA PHE A 197 7.99 -8.27 1.93
C PHE A 197 8.26 -9.45 2.87
N ASP A 198 9.53 -9.86 2.95
CA ASP A 198 9.96 -10.92 3.85
C ASP A 198 10.19 -10.39 5.27
N ASP A 199 10.34 -11.34 6.19
CA ASP A 199 10.55 -11.09 7.61
C ASP A 199 11.87 -10.36 7.85
N GLU A 200 12.89 -10.62 7.03
CA GLU A 200 14.20 -9.97 7.10
C GLU A 200 14.09 -8.47 6.79
N LEU A 201 13.39 -8.09 5.73
CA LEU A 201 13.16 -6.69 5.36
C LEU A 201 12.34 -5.95 6.42
N LEU A 202 11.32 -6.59 7.00
CA LEU A 202 10.53 -6.03 8.08
C LEU A 202 11.41 -5.73 9.30
N VAL A 203 12.23 -6.68 9.74
CA VAL A 203 13.16 -6.51 10.87
C VAL A 203 14.23 -5.46 10.57
N ALA A 204 14.85 -5.50 9.39
CA ALA A 204 15.90 -4.58 8.98
C ALA A 204 15.39 -3.13 8.81
N THR A 205 14.11 -2.97 8.49
CA THR A 205 13.46 -1.65 8.49
C THR A 205 13.15 -1.20 9.91
N ALA A 206 12.61 -2.09 10.75
CA ALA A 206 12.32 -1.78 12.14
C ALA A 206 13.56 -1.38 12.95
N SER A 207 14.73 -1.94 12.62
CA SER A 207 15.98 -1.65 13.32
C SER A 207 16.66 -0.35 12.91
N ARG A 208 16.25 0.28 11.79
CA ARG A 208 16.92 1.49 11.26
C ARG A 208 16.12 2.78 11.42
N VAL A 209 14.80 2.66 11.54
CA VAL A 209 13.92 3.83 11.57
C VAL A 209 13.92 4.45 12.96
N GLY A 210 14.04 5.77 13.02
CA GLY A 210 14.07 6.56 14.24
C GLY A 210 15.44 6.58 14.92
N PRO A 211 15.61 7.41 15.96
CA PRO A 211 16.85 7.47 16.73
C PRO A 211 17.17 6.06 17.17
N THR A 212 18.41 5.62 17.09
CA THR A 212 18.77 4.37 17.75
C THR A 212 19.19 4.76 19.15
N ASP A 213 18.53 4.25 20.19
CA ASP A 213 19.04 4.42 21.55
C ASP A 213 20.34 3.61 21.73
N GLU A 214 20.99 3.74 22.88
CA GLU A 214 22.18 2.93 23.22
C GLU A 214 21.91 1.41 23.16
N ALA A 215 20.63 1.00 23.16
CA ALA A 215 20.19 -0.39 23.11
C ALA A 215 20.00 -0.95 21.69
N GLY A 216 20.04 -0.10 20.65
CA GLY A 216 19.95 -0.54 19.25
C GLY A 216 18.56 -0.49 18.63
N ASP A 217 17.58 0.13 19.31
CA ASP A 217 16.18 -0.08 19.00
C ASP A 217 15.59 1.05 18.14
N GLY A 218 14.82 0.67 17.11
CA GLY A 218 14.18 1.61 16.19
C GLY A 218 12.72 1.93 16.56
N TYR A 219 12.21 3.02 16.01
CA TYR A 219 10.91 3.60 16.32
C TYR A 219 9.87 3.30 15.25
N TRP A 220 9.41 2.04 15.19
CA TRP A 220 8.26 1.63 14.39
C TRP A 220 7.12 1.11 15.28
N LEU A 221 5.96 1.78 15.25
CA LEU A 221 4.73 1.32 15.88
C LEU A 221 3.68 0.92 14.85
N ASN A 222 3.05 -0.24 15.03
CA ASN A 222 1.92 -0.68 14.20
C ASN A 222 0.63 -0.76 15.03
N PHE A 223 -0.41 -0.02 14.63
CA PHE A 223 -1.71 -0.05 15.29
C PHE A 223 -2.69 -0.93 14.51
N HIS A 224 -3.30 -1.88 15.20
CA HIS A 224 -4.29 -2.77 14.59
C HIS A 224 -5.51 -2.98 15.51
N ARG A 225 -6.63 -3.37 14.92
CA ARG A 225 -7.83 -3.79 15.64
C ARG A 225 -8.16 -5.22 15.29
N LEU A 226 -8.67 -5.98 16.25
CA LEU A 226 -9.13 -7.36 15.99
C LEU A 226 -10.34 -7.41 15.06
N THR A 227 -11.14 -6.34 15.04
CA THR A 227 -12.30 -6.17 14.16
C THR A 227 -11.90 -5.77 12.73
N ASP A 228 -10.68 -5.29 12.50
CA ASP A 228 -10.26 -4.87 11.16
C ASP A 228 -9.90 -6.09 10.29
N PRO A 229 -10.62 -6.34 9.18
CA PRO A 229 -10.36 -7.51 8.34
C PRO A 229 -9.08 -7.40 7.51
N ILE A 230 -8.45 -6.22 7.46
CA ILE A 230 -7.24 -5.93 6.70
C ILE A 230 -6.02 -5.96 7.61
N ALA A 231 -6.12 -5.33 8.78
CA ALA A 231 -5.01 -5.18 9.70
C ALA A 231 -4.66 -6.48 10.42
N LEU A 232 -3.37 -6.67 10.68
CA LEU A 232 -2.83 -7.67 11.59
C LEU A 232 -1.63 -7.08 12.32
N PRO A 233 -1.22 -7.69 13.45
CA PRO A 233 0.10 -7.45 14.00
C PRO A 233 1.16 -7.74 12.92
N VAL A 234 2.16 -6.86 12.80
CA VAL A 234 3.26 -6.98 11.83
C VAL A 234 4.36 -7.88 12.37
N PHE A 235 4.64 -7.78 13.66
CA PHE A 235 5.72 -8.44 14.38
C PHE A 235 5.17 -9.65 15.14
N VAL A 236 5.03 -10.78 14.44
CA VAL A 236 4.53 -12.03 15.01
C VAL A 236 5.56 -13.15 14.90
N GLY A 237 5.52 -14.11 15.84
CA GLY A 237 6.43 -15.25 15.85
C GLY A 237 7.87 -14.81 16.15
N ASP A 238 8.84 -15.34 15.42
CA ASP A 238 10.28 -15.08 15.66
C ASP A 238 10.65 -13.58 15.51
N ILE A 239 9.88 -12.83 14.70
CA ILE A 239 10.03 -11.39 14.48
C ILE A 239 9.68 -10.56 15.72
N ALA A 240 8.82 -11.06 16.62
CA ALA A 240 8.43 -10.35 17.84
C ALA A 240 9.61 -10.14 18.80
N SER A 241 10.72 -10.87 18.60
CA SER A 241 11.96 -10.70 19.37
C SER A 241 12.94 -9.67 18.78
N GLY A 242 12.55 -9.00 17.69
CA GLY A 242 13.38 -8.04 16.96
C GLY A 242 13.63 -6.70 17.69
N PRO A 243 14.44 -5.80 17.10
CA PRO A 243 14.88 -4.55 17.74
C PRO A 243 13.76 -3.57 18.11
N SER A 244 12.59 -3.68 17.47
CA SER A 244 11.44 -2.83 17.79
C SER A 244 10.70 -3.20 19.08
N ALA A 245 10.97 -4.38 19.66
CA ALA A 245 10.32 -4.91 20.87
C ALA A 245 10.93 -4.45 22.21
N ARG A 246 11.76 -3.40 22.19
CA ARG A 246 12.44 -2.85 23.38
C ARG A 246 12.18 -1.37 23.62
N LEU A 247 11.66 -0.67 22.61
CA LEU A 247 11.01 0.63 22.70
C LEU A 247 9.84 0.65 23.72
N ASP A 248 9.43 -0.55 24.11
CA ASP A 248 8.19 -0.90 24.75
C ASP A 248 7.94 -0.20 26.06
N ALA A 249 8.93 -0.08 26.95
CA ALA A 249 8.62 0.28 28.33
C ALA A 249 8.07 1.71 28.49
N LYS A 250 8.68 2.70 27.83
CA LYS A 250 8.27 4.11 27.96
C LYS A 250 6.98 4.38 27.20
N ILE A 251 6.88 3.87 25.97
CA ILE A 251 5.68 4.05 25.14
C ILE A 251 4.51 3.25 25.72
N ALA A 252 4.70 1.99 26.13
CA ALA A 252 3.65 1.18 26.79
C ALA A 252 3.11 1.88 28.04
N ALA A 253 4.00 2.41 28.88
CA ALA A 253 3.61 3.15 30.07
C ALA A 253 2.76 4.38 29.71
N ALA A 254 3.14 5.12 28.67
CA ALA A 254 2.42 6.31 28.23
C ALA A 254 1.06 6.00 27.60
N ILE A 255 0.99 5.00 26.71
CA ILE A 255 -0.27 4.60 26.04
C ILE A 255 -1.17 3.75 26.95
N GLY A 256 -0.69 3.38 28.14
CA GLY A 256 -1.42 2.58 29.11
C GLY A 256 -1.68 1.14 28.66
N ASP A 257 -0.89 0.63 27.71
CA ASP A 257 -1.05 -0.74 27.25
C ASP A 257 -0.41 -1.72 28.23
N ARG A 258 -1.23 -2.59 28.79
CA ARG A 258 -0.78 -3.62 29.74
C ARG A 258 -0.43 -4.92 29.04
N THR A 259 -0.74 -5.08 27.75
CA THR A 259 -0.54 -6.35 27.04
C THR A 259 0.90 -6.57 26.58
N GLN A 260 1.80 -5.58 26.71
CA GLN A 260 3.23 -5.70 26.36
C GLN A 260 3.50 -6.10 24.89
N ASP A 261 2.51 -6.07 24.00
CA ASP A 261 2.66 -6.52 22.60
C ASP A 261 3.32 -5.46 21.68
N LEU A 262 4.05 -4.50 22.24
CA LEU A 262 4.80 -3.56 21.42
C LEU A 262 5.89 -4.32 20.64
N PRO A 263 6.17 -3.93 19.38
CA PRO A 263 5.73 -2.74 18.63
C PRO A 263 4.31 -2.75 18.02
N ASP A 264 3.52 -3.83 18.21
CA ASP A 264 2.15 -3.96 17.72
C ASP A 264 1.11 -3.53 18.77
N VAL A 265 0.52 -2.35 18.59
CA VAL A 265 -0.49 -1.83 19.50
C VAL A 265 -1.89 -2.27 19.07
N ALA A 266 -2.49 -3.14 19.89
CA ALA A 266 -3.90 -3.49 19.76
C ALA A 266 -4.80 -2.35 20.27
N LEU A 267 -5.67 -1.86 19.38
CA LEU A 267 -6.70 -0.88 19.71
C LEU A 267 -8.03 -1.56 20.00
N ASP A 268 -8.74 -1.03 20.99
CA ASP A 268 -10.12 -1.39 21.25
C ASP A 268 -11.03 -0.84 20.14
N ASP A 269 -12.10 -1.57 19.83
CA ASP A 269 -13.09 -1.15 18.83
C ASP A 269 -14.52 -1.36 19.32
N PRO A 270 -15.26 -0.27 19.59
CA PRO A 270 -14.85 1.14 19.57
C PRO A 270 -13.96 1.52 20.77
N HIS A 271 -13.09 2.52 20.59
CA HIS A 271 -12.20 3.01 21.66
C HIS A 271 -12.96 3.57 22.90
N THR A 272 -14.24 3.92 22.74
CA THR A 272 -15.11 4.32 23.85
C THR A 272 -15.90 3.11 24.37
N ILE A 273 -15.42 2.46 25.43
CA ILE A 273 -16.09 1.30 26.05
C ILE A 273 -17.16 1.75 27.08
N LYS A 274 -17.21 3.03 27.44
CA LYS A 274 -18.21 3.58 28.38
C LYS A 274 -19.29 4.36 27.62
N TRP A 275 -20.47 3.77 27.48
CA TRP A 275 -21.65 4.46 26.96
C TRP A 275 -22.76 4.47 28.00
N ALA A 276 -23.59 5.52 28.01
CA ALA A 276 -24.76 5.55 28.86
C ALA A 276 -25.79 4.53 28.34
N VAL A 277 -26.52 3.84 29.24
CA VAL A 277 -27.50 2.80 28.89
C VAL A 277 -28.59 3.31 27.90
N ARG A 278 -28.85 4.61 27.87
CA ARG A 278 -29.81 5.26 26.96
C ARG A 278 -29.20 5.83 25.67
N GLN A 279 -27.88 5.77 25.52
CA GLN A 279 -27.21 6.16 24.28
C GLN A 279 -27.11 4.96 23.36
N ARG A 280 -27.14 5.22 22.05
CA ARG A 280 -26.84 4.19 21.06
C ARG A 280 -25.42 3.67 21.33
N PRO A 281 -25.20 2.35 21.37
CA PRO A 281 -23.86 1.81 21.57
C PRO A 281 -22.93 2.35 20.47
N PRO A 282 -21.68 2.67 20.82
CA PRO A 282 -20.74 3.23 19.87
C PRO A 282 -20.51 2.24 18.72
N GLU A 283 -20.41 2.77 17.50
CA GLU A 283 -20.28 1.95 16.29
C GLU A 283 -18.87 1.36 16.22
N VAL A 284 -18.81 0.08 15.85
CA VAL A 284 -17.56 -0.59 15.50
C VAL A 284 -16.97 0.14 14.29
N LEU A 285 -15.73 0.60 14.42
CA LEU A 285 -15.04 1.46 13.47
C LEU A 285 -14.31 0.65 12.38
N TRP A 286 -14.06 -0.64 12.62
CA TRP A 286 -13.39 -1.54 11.68
C TRP A 286 -12.04 -0.93 11.24
N HIS A 287 -11.86 -0.79 9.93
CA HIS A 287 -10.67 -0.25 9.27
C HIS A 287 -10.57 1.29 9.28
N LEU A 288 -11.49 2.00 9.92
CA LEU A 288 -11.58 3.46 9.85
C LEU A 288 -11.15 4.12 11.16
N SER A 289 -10.80 5.41 11.13
CA SER A 289 -10.65 6.23 12.34
C SER A 289 -9.63 5.70 13.36
N TYR A 290 -8.49 5.17 12.90
CA TYR A 290 -7.36 4.82 13.76
C TYR A 290 -6.78 6.07 14.47
N ILE A 291 -6.63 7.18 13.73
CA ILE A 291 -6.09 8.44 14.25
C ILE A 291 -6.95 9.06 15.36
N ALA A 292 -8.25 8.75 15.38
CA ALA A 292 -9.15 9.24 16.42
C ALA A 292 -8.93 8.53 17.78
N ASP A 293 -8.17 7.44 17.81
CA ASP A 293 -7.88 6.71 19.03
C ASP A 293 -6.90 7.48 19.95
N PRO A 294 -7.24 7.67 21.24
CA PRO A 294 -6.36 8.33 22.19
C PRO A 294 -4.97 7.69 22.31
N LYS A 295 -4.85 6.36 22.18
CA LYS A 295 -3.56 5.65 22.22
C LYS A 295 -2.65 6.14 21.09
N MET A 296 -3.21 6.36 19.90
CA MET A 296 -2.45 6.84 18.74
C MET A 296 -1.96 8.27 18.93
N SER A 297 -2.82 9.16 19.45
CA SER A 297 -2.40 10.54 19.76
C SER A 297 -1.31 10.60 20.83
N THR A 298 -1.35 9.68 21.80
CA THR A 298 -0.35 9.58 22.88
C THR A 298 0.99 9.09 22.33
N ALA A 299 0.97 8.04 21.50
CA ALA A 299 2.17 7.54 20.84
C ALA A 299 2.84 8.61 19.95
N ILE A 300 2.07 9.38 19.17
CA ILE A 300 2.62 10.47 18.35
C ILE A 300 3.31 11.52 19.22
N LYS A 301 2.72 11.88 20.37
CA LYS A 301 3.33 12.85 21.31
C LYS A 301 4.64 12.33 21.88
N GLU A 302 4.67 11.07 22.33
CA GLU A 302 5.88 10.45 22.87
C GLU A 302 6.98 10.34 21.81
N LEU A 303 6.64 9.89 20.60
CA LEU A 303 7.60 9.84 19.49
C LEU A 303 8.11 11.24 19.13
N THR A 304 7.25 12.24 19.12
CA THR A 304 7.65 13.63 18.85
C THR A 304 8.62 14.12 19.93
N ALA A 305 8.35 13.83 21.20
CA ALA A 305 9.23 14.20 22.31
C ALA A 305 10.59 13.50 22.21
N LEU A 306 10.61 12.21 21.82
CA LEU A 306 11.84 11.44 21.62
C LEU A 306 12.67 11.95 20.45
N LEU A 307 12.03 12.30 19.33
CA LEU A 307 12.67 12.85 18.14
C LEU A 307 13.16 14.30 18.32
N SER A 308 12.56 15.04 19.25
CA SER A 308 12.93 16.44 19.53
C SER A 308 14.14 16.58 20.46
N TYR A 309 14.63 15.49 21.07
CA TYR A 309 15.85 15.53 21.88
C TYR A 309 17.07 15.59 20.96
N PRO A 310 17.93 16.62 21.07
CA PRO A 310 19.12 16.71 20.24
C PRO A 310 20.09 15.58 20.59
N SER A 311 20.60 14.89 19.56
CA SER A 311 21.62 13.83 19.61
C SER A 311 23.00 14.32 20.12
N SER A 312 23.07 15.43 20.85
CA SER A 312 24.32 16.02 21.34
C SER A 312 24.72 15.54 22.74
N ALA A 313 24.01 14.60 23.35
CA ALA A 313 24.47 13.93 24.57
C ALA A 313 25.25 12.66 24.18
N THR A 314 26.48 12.85 23.70
CA THR A 314 27.50 11.82 23.88
C THR A 314 27.89 11.86 25.37
N PRO A 315 27.69 10.79 26.15
CA PRO A 315 28.27 10.72 27.47
C PRO A 315 29.80 10.58 27.30
N GLU A 316 30.56 11.50 27.90
CA GLU A 316 32.00 11.32 28.15
C GLU A 316 32.26 10.12 29.07
#